data_AF-V9ERF0-F1
#
_entry.id   AF-V9ERF0-F1
#
_cell.length_a   1.000
_cell.length_b   1.000
_cell.length_c   1.000
_cell.angle_alpha   90.00
_cell.angle_beta   90.00
_cell.angle_gamma   90.00
#
_symmetry.space_group_name_H-M   'P 1'
#
loop_
_entity.id
_entity.type
_entity.pdbx_description
1 polymer ?
#
loop_
_entity_poly.entity_id
_entity_poly.type
_entity_poly.pdbx_seq_one_letter_code
_entity_poly.pdbx_strand_id
1 'polypeptide(L)'
;MVDKDVRVAYTCKLIRRSVVNYAAFEAYFQSTRDSSSVWSNLSPDDWTLATEMEAVTHFIANLALIESQSENLVPSYMVVFRRLAEKKLKSFKFDPMVVEAPRAKDANEASHRRAVKTLDQFSEAGKTSLRRTLLQLQARFPKVTKEAMACILLDPRTKSRAKKIAAVGNIPRKEEKAIYKNGLDYLRTEHRKVFAQMAKLGKMSLSPPSSQSSLHSQDVNTPFSSPLSTGWDDED
;
A
#
# COMPACT_ATOMS: atom_id res chain seq x y z
N MET A 1 -9.66 -24.60 3.05
CA MET A 1 -10.04 -23.20 2.83
C MET A 1 -9.93 -22.48 4.16
N VAL A 2 -8.78 -21.87 4.45
CA VAL A 2 -8.56 -21.18 5.72
C VAL A 2 -9.21 -19.81 5.59
N ASP A 3 -10.13 -19.50 6.49
CA ASP A 3 -10.77 -18.20 6.60
C ASP A 3 -9.69 -17.14 6.87
N LYS A 4 -9.29 -16.44 5.82
CA LYS A 4 -8.16 -15.51 5.76
C LYS A 4 -8.63 -14.10 6.09
N ASP A 5 -9.27 -13.91 7.24
CA ASP A 5 -9.21 -12.61 7.90
C ASP A 5 -7.78 -12.49 8.51
N VAL A 6 -6.82 -12.21 7.62
CA VAL A 6 -5.36 -12.35 7.80
C VAL A 6 -4.84 -11.54 8.99
N ARG A 7 -4.36 -12.25 10.03
CA ARG A 7 -3.55 -11.85 11.21
C ARG A 7 -3.44 -10.35 11.56
N VAL A 8 -2.91 -9.50 10.68
CA VAL A 8 -2.79 -8.05 10.92
C VAL A 8 -4.15 -7.35 10.94
N ALA A 9 -5.06 -7.70 10.03
CA ALA A 9 -6.42 -7.16 10.02
C ALA A 9 -7.20 -7.61 11.26
N TYR A 10 -6.98 -8.84 11.73
CA TYR A 10 -7.56 -9.35 12.96
C TYR A 10 -7.07 -8.58 14.20
N THR A 11 -5.77 -8.40 14.38
CA THR A 11 -5.22 -7.63 15.52
C THR A 11 -5.70 -6.18 15.49
N CYS A 12 -5.71 -5.54 14.31
CA CYS A 12 -6.21 -4.17 14.17
C CYS A 12 -7.71 -4.10 14.53
N LYS A 13 -8.53 -5.03 14.03
CA LYS A 13 -9.97 -5.16 14.35
C LYS A 13 -10.19 -5.40 15.86
N LEU A 14 -9.39 -6.26 16.47
CA LEU A 14 -9.44 -6.53 17.91
C LEU A 14 -9.16 -5.26 18.72
N ILE A 15 -8.09 -4.53 18.41
CA ILE A 15 -7.77 -3.27 19.10
C ILE A 15 -8.89 -2.25 18.91
N ARG A 16 -9.43 -2.09 17.69
CA ARG A 16 -10.56 -1.18 17.42
C ARG A 16 -11.75 -1.52 18.30
N ARG A 17 -12.16 -2.80 18.32
CA ARG A 17 -13.25 -3.28 19.16
C ARG A 17 -12.99 -3.01 20.64
N SER A 18 -11.76 -3.21 21.10
CA SER A 18 -11.42 -2.96 22.49
C SER A 18 -11.56 -1.48 22.86
N VAL A 19 -11.12 -0.57 21.97
CA VAL A 19 -11.22 0.88 22.19
C VAL A 19 -12.69 1.34 22.19
N VAL A 20 -13.51 0.85 21.25
CA VAL A 20 -14.96 1.17 21.20
C VAL A 20 -15.68 0.71 22.46
N ASN A 21 -15.32 -0.47 22.98
CA ASN A 21 -15.94 -1.05 24.16
C ASN A 21 -15.26 -0.65 25.48
N TYR A 22 -14.34 0.33 25.47
CA TYR A 22 -13.58 0.74 26.65
C TYR A 22 -14.48 1.00 27.87
N ALA A 23 -15.51 1.83 27.71
CA ALA A 23 -16.41 2.18 28.81
C ALA A 23 -17.24 0.99 29.32
N ALA A 24 -17.60 0.06 28.43
CA ALA A 24 -18.31 -1.16 28.80
C ALA A 24 -17.41 -2.11 29.59
N PHE A 25 -16.13 -2.25 29.19
CA PHE A 25 -15.14 -3.00 29.95
C PHE A 25 -14.87 -2.38 31.31
N GLU A 26 -14.68 -1.06 31.38
CA GLU A 26 -14.47 -0.35 32.63
C GLU A 26 -15.62 -0.62 33.63
N ALA A 27 -16.87 -0.45 33.21
CA ALA A 27 -18.04 -0.72 34.04
C ALA A 27 -18.15 -2.21 34.47
N TYR A 28 -17.87 -3.15 33.57
CA TYR A 28 -17.92 -4.58 33.85
C TYR A 28 -16.86 -5.01 34.89
N PHE A 29 -15.61 -4.59 34.70
CA PHE A 29 -14.52 -4.98 35.57
C PHE A 29 -14.55 -4.25 36.92
N GLN A 30 -15.08 -3.04 36.99
CA GLN A 30 -15.27 -2.31 38.25
C GLN A 30 -16.45 -2.86 39.08
N SER A 31 -17.49 -3.41 38.44
CA SER A 31 -18.65 -3.99 39.14
C SER A 31 -18.40 -5.40 39.69
N THR A 32 -17.37 -6.09 39.20
CA THR A 32 -17.08 -7.49 39.53
C THR A 32 -15.83 -7.59 40.44
N ARG A 33 -16.04 -7.89 41.73
CA ARG A 33 -14.99 -7.88 42.78
C ARG A 33 -13.74 -8.70 42.43
N ASP A 34 -13.90 -9.86 41.78
CA ASP A 34 -12.81 -10.79 41.48
C ASP A 34 -11.99 -10.42 40.23
N SER A 35 -12.45 -9.45 39.43
CA SER A 35 -11.83 -9.08 38.15
C SER A 35 -11.35 -7.63 38.09
N SER A 36 -11.55 -6.86 39.16
CA SER A 36 -11.05 -5.48 39.26
C SER A 36 -9.52 -5.40 39.09
N SER A 37 -8.82 -6.41 39.61
CA SER A 37 -7.37 -6.60 39.48
C SER A 37 -6.91 -6.78 38.02
N VAL A 38 -7.76 -7.35 37.16
CA VAL A 38 -7.48 -7.54 35.73
C VAL A 38 -7.50 -6.20 35.00
N TRP A 39 -8.46 -5.33 35.31
CA TRP A 39 -8.56 -3.99 34.72
C TRP A 39 -7.42 -3.08 35.17
N SER A 40 -7.03 -3.15 36.45
CA SER A 40 -5.93 -2.34 36.98
C SER A 40 -4.55 -2.69 36.40
N ASN A 41 -4.41 -3.82 35.70
CA ASN A 41 -3.18 -4.16 34.98
C ASN A 41 -2.98 -3.37 33.69
N LEU A 42 -4.03 -2.70 33.18
CA LEU A 42 -3.96 -1.83 32.02
C LEU A 42 -3.98 -0.38 32.49
N SER A 43 -2.88 0.31 32.24
CA SER A 43 -2.74 1.73 32.53
C SER A 43 -3.39 2.59 31.43
N PRO A 44 -3.67 3.88 31.70
CA PRO A 44 -4.06 4.83 30.67
C PRO A 44 -3.06 4.93 29.50
N ASP A 45 -1.78 4.69 29.77
CA ASP A 45 -0.71 4.69 28.77
C ASP A 45 -0.82 3.46 27.85
N ASP A 46 -1.25 2.30 28.37
CA ASP A 46 -1.49 1.10 27.56
C ASP A 46 -2.65 1.31 26.57
N TRP A 47 -3.70 1.98 27.00
CA TRP A 47 -4.81 2.38 26.12
C TRP A 47 -4.38 3.40 25.08
N THR A 48 -3.55 4.37 25.47
CA THR A 48 -2.95 5.32 24.53
C THR A 48 -2.12 4.58 23.47
N LEU A 49 -1.24 3.66 23.89
CA LEU A 49 -0.44 2.83 23.00
C LEU A 49 -1.32 1.98 22.08
N ALA A 50 -2.41 1.40 22.58
CA ALA A 50 -3.33 0.62 21.77
C ALA A 50 -3.91 1.47 20.63
N THR A 51 -4.36 2.69 20.90
CA THR A 51 -4.87 3.59 19.85
C THR A 51 -3.79 4.01 18.83
N GLU A 52 -2.55 4.17 19.27
CA GLU A 52 -1.41 4.47 18.40
C GLU A 52 -1.06 3.27 17.51
N MET A 53 -1.03 2.05 18.07
CA MET A 53 -0.84 0.80 17.32
C MET A 53 -1.95 0.57 16.30
N GLU A 54 -3.20 0.89 16.66
CA GLU A 54 -4.32 0.86 15.73
C GLU A 54 -4.08 1.83 14.59
N ALA A 55 -3.75 3.09 14.86
CA ALA A 55 -3.53 4.10 13.82
C ALA A 55 -2.41 3.69 12.84
N VAL A 56 -1.31 3.14 13.37
CA VAL A 56 -0.17 2.64 12.58
C VAL A 56 -0.58 1.48 11.67
N THR A 57 -1.38 0.54 12.19
CA THR A 57 -1.77 -0.67 11.46
C THR A 57 -3.02 -0.50 10.61
N HIS A 58 -3.85 0.53 10.89
CA HIS A 58 -5.14 0.77 10.26
C HIS A 58 -5.03 0.84 8.74
N PHE A 59 -4.09 1.63 8.24
CA PHE A 59 -3.90 1.81 6.80
C PHE A 59 -3.42 0.53 6.11
N ILE A 60 -2.52 -0.22 6.76
CA ILE A 60 -2.03 -1.52 6.25
C ILE A 60 -3.18 -2.51 6.19
N ALA A 61 -4.01 -2.57 7.24
CA ALA A 61 -5.18 -3.44 7.28
C ALA A 61 -6.16 -3.12 6.14
N ASN A 62 -6.46 -1.83 5.89
CA ASN A 62 -7.35 -1.44 4.81
C ASN A 62 -6.78 -1.80 3.42
N LEU A 63 -5.49 -1.56 3.18
CA LEU A 63 -4.86 -1.98 1.93
C LEU A 63 -4.88 -3.51 1.76
N ALA A 64 -4.72 -4.26 2.85
CA ALA A 64 -4.67 -5.72 2.82
C ALA A 64 -6.04 -6.35 2.55
N LEU A 65 -7.12 -5.67 2.92
CA LEU A 65 -8.49 -6.13 2.68
C LEU A 65 -8.93 -5.95 1.21
N ILE A 66 -8.43 -4.93 0.51
CA ILE A 66 -8.97 -4.55 -0.80
C ILE A 66 -8.32 -5.32 -1.95
N GLU A 67 -6.99 -5.60 -1.93
CA GLU A 67 -6.32 -6.09 -3.15
C GLU A 67 -5.22 -7.15 -2.95
N SER A 68 -4.50 -7.17 -1.80
CA SER A 68 -3.27 -7.98 -1.67
C SER A 68 -3.47 -9.46 -1.33
N GLN A 69 -4.71 -9.93 -1.22
CA GLN A 69 -5.05 -11.32 -0.86
C GLN A 69 -5.80 -12.07 -1.97
N SER A 70 -6.01 -11.44 -3.13
CA SER A 70 -6.63 -12.12 -4.26
C SER A 70 -5.73 -13.25 -4.78
N GLU A 71 -6.32 -14.37 -5.19
CA GLU A 71 -5.56 -15.49 -5.80
C GLU A 71 -4.87 -15.08 -7.11
N ASN A 72 -5.35 -13.99 -7.74
CA ASN A 72 -4.81 -13.41 -8.96
C ASN A 72 -3.87 -12.21 -8.70
N LEU A 73 -3.18 -12.18 -7.56
CA LEU A 73 -2.32 -11.07 -7.19
C LEU A 73 -1.17 -10.89 -8.18
N VAL A 74 -1.21 -9.79 -8.95
CA VAL A 74 -0.15 -9.45 -9.91
C VAL A 74 1.04 -8.83 -9.15
N PRO A 75 2.30 -9.17 -9.50
CA PRO A 75 3.48 -8.62 -8.84
C PRO A 75 3.53 -7.09 -8.72
N SER A 76 2.96 -6.36 -9.69
CA SER A 76 2.79 -4.90 -9.67
C SER A 76 2.06 -4.40 -8.40
N TYR A 77 1.02 -5.11 -7.95
CA TYR A 77 0.25 -4.75 -6.76
C TYR A 77 1.08 -4.81 -5.48
N MET A 78 1.99 -5.77 -5.34
CA MET A 78 2.85 -5.87 -4.14
C MET A 78 3.80 -4.69 -4.02
N VAL A 79 4.28 -4.19 -5.16
CA VAL A 79 5.15 -3.02 -5.22
C VAL A 79 4.36 -1.75 -4.90
N VAL A 80 3.16 -1.62 -5.47
CA VAL A 80 2.24 -0.51 -5.17
C VAL A 80 1.83 -0.50 -3.70
N PHE A 81 1.44 -1.65 -3.15
CA PHE A 81 1.07 -1.82 -1.75
C PHE A 81 2.17 -1.32 -0.83
N ARG A 82 3.41 -1.82 -1.04
CA ARG A 82 4.57 -1.41 -0.25
C ARG A 82 4.74 0.11 -0.28
N ARG A 83 4.63 0.73 -1.46
CA ARG A 83 4.80 2.17 -1.63
C ARG A 83 3.74 2.99 -0.92
N LEU A 84 2.48 2.60 -1.06
CA LEU A 84 1.37 3.26 -0.37
C LEU A 84 1.55 3.15 1.15
N ALA A 85 1.86 1.95 1.65
CA ALA A 85 2.08 1.70 3.07
C ALA A 85 3.28 2.48 3.62
N GLU A 86 4.44 2.45 2.94
CA GLU A 86 5.62 3.23 3.35
C GLU A 86 5.31 4.73 3.39
N LYS A 87 4.61 5.27 2.38
CA LYS A 87 4.24 6.68 2.34
C LYS A 87 3.39 7.08 3.55
N LYS A 88 2.40 6.26 3.93
CA LYS A 88 1.53 6.56 5.08
C LYS A 88 2.27 6.39 6.41
N LEU A 89 3.06 5.33 6.57
CA LEU A 89 3.85 5.11 7.80
C LEU A 89 4.94 6.18 8.00
N LYS A 90 5.49 6.74 6.93
CA LYS A 90 6.45 7.86 7.00
C LYS A 90 5.79 9.23 7.09
N SER A 91 4.45 9.27 7.13
CA SER A 91 3.73 10.53 7.26
C SER A 91 3.91 11.11 8.66
N PHE A 92 3.80 12.44 8.76
CA PHE A 92 3.91 13.14 10.03
C PHE A 92 2.62 13.10 10.88
N LYS A 93 1.49 12.70 10.29
CA LYS A 93 0.16 12.79 10.90
C LYS A 93 -0.59 11.46 10.84
N PHE A 94 -1.17 11.09 11.97
CA PHE A 94 -1.96 9.87 12.14
C PHE A 94 -3.29 10.21 12.79
N ASP A 95 -4.30 9.34 12.60
CA ASP A 95 -5.66 9.56 13.08
C ASP A 95 -6.09 8.43 14.06
N PRO A 96 -5.46 8.32 15.24
CA PRO A 96 -5.84 7.35 16.26
C PRO A 96 -7.27 7.53 16.73
N MET A 97 -7.86 6.42 17.17
CA MET A 97 -9.15 6.43 17.86
C MET A 97 -9.04 7.16 19.20
N VAL A 98 -10.12 7.84 19.58
CA VAL A 98 -10.22 8.44 20.92
C VAL A 98 -10.74 7.38 21.88
N VAL A 99 -10.09 7.22 23.04
CA VAL A 99 -10.60 6.38 24.13
C VAL A 99 -11.72 7.15 24.82
N GLU A 100 -12.95 6.95 24.35
CA GLU A 100 -14.16 7.55 24.91
C GLU A 100 -15.34 6.58 24.77
N ALA A 101 -16.37 6.76 25.60
CA ALA A 101 -17.61 6.02 25.45
C ALA A 101 -18.26 6.33 24.09
N PRO A 102 -18.91 5.34 23.44
CA PRO A 102 -19.66 5.59 22.21
C PRO A 102 -20.73 6.67 22.43
N ARG A 103 -20.72 7.71 21.59
CA ARG A 103 -21.62 8.87 21.74
C ARG A 103 -23.06 8.58 21.30
N ALA A 104 -23.24 7.59 20.44
CA ALA A 104 -24.52 7.21 19.87
C ALA A 104 -24.73 5.71 20.05
N LYS A 105 -26.00 5.28 20.17
CA LYS A 105 -26.36 3.86 20.38
C LYS A 105 -25.98 2.95 19.20
N ASP A 106 -25.82 3.52 18.02
CA ASP A 106 -25.46 2.85 16.76
C ASP A 106 -23.99 3.03 16.37
N ALA A 107 -23.18 3.65 17.23
CA ALA A 107 -21.77 3.84 16.96
C ALA A 107 -21.05 2.49 16.82
N ASN A 108 -20.30 2.34 15.73
CA ASN A 108 -19.55 1.15 15.39
C ASN A 108 -18.07 1.49 15.15
N GLU A 109 -17.25 0.46 14.88
CA GLU A 109 -15.80 0.62 14.66
C GLU A 109 -15.45 1.66 13.57
N ALA A 110 -16.31 1.85 12.57
CA ALA A 110 -16.09 2.76 11.46
C ALA A 110 -16.52 4.20 11.78
N SER A 111 -17.55 4.37 12.61
CA SER A 111 -18.08 5.69 12.98
C SER A 111 -17.47 6.27 14.26
N HIS A 112 -16.64 5.50 14.96
CA HIS A 112 -16.00 5.94 16.21
C HIS A 112 -15.05 7.11 15.98
N ARG A 113 -15.00 8.03 16.96
CA ARG A 113 -14.24 9.27 16.85
C ARG A 113 -12.74 9.01 16.73
N ARG A 114 -12.09 9.78 15.85
CA ARG A 114 -10.64 9.85 15.70
C ARG A 114 -10.14 11.27 15.94
N ALA A 115 -8.91 11.40 16.41
CA ALA A 115 -8.26 12.68 16.61
C ALA A 115 -6.89 12.68 15.93
N VAL A 116 -6.60 13.73 15.17
CA VAL A 116 -5.31 13.87 14.48
C VAL A 116 -4.21 14.03 15.53
N LYS A 117 -3.18 13.18 15.45
CA LYS A 117 -1.94 13.30 16.22
C LYS A 117 -0.74 13.41 15.29
N THR A 118 0.21 14.26 15.66
CA THR A 118 1.52 14.35 15.00
C THR A 118 2.50 13.36 15.61
N LEU A 119 3.56 13.01 14.88
CA LEU A 119 4.53 12.00 15.33
C LEU A 119 5.26 12.39 16.63
N ASP A 120 5.44 13.69 16.89
CA ASP A 120 6.00 14.19 18.15
C ASP A 120 5.08 13.94 19.36
N GLN A 121 3.76 13.91 19.13
CA GLN A 121 2.75 13.62 20.15
C GLN A 121 2.56 12.14 20.45
N PHE A 122 3.23 11.25 19.70
CA PHE A 122 3.19 9.82 19.98
C PHE A 122 4.04 9.49 21.22
N SER A 123 3.59 8.51 21.99
CA SER A 123 4.42 7.90 23.03
C SER A 123 5.70 7.27 22.43
N GLU A 124 6.74 7.09 23.25
CA GLU A 124 7.96 6.38 22.79
C GLU A 124 7.67 4.92 22.39
N ALA A 125 6.72 4.28 23.06
CA ALA A 125 6.22 2.96 22.69
C ALA A 125 5.50 2.98 21.34
N GLY A 126 4.67 3.99 21.08
CA GLY A 126 4.00 4.21 19.79
C GLY A 126 4.99 4.46 18.65
N LYS A 127 5.98 5.32 18.87
CA LYS A 127 7.09 5.54 17.91
C LYS A 127 7.86 4.24 17.64
N THR A 128 8.08 3.43 18.68
CA THR A 128 8.72 2.11 18.54
C THR A 128 7.86 1.15 17.72
N SER A 129 6.55 1.11 17.95
CA SER A 129 5.60 0.33 17.16
C SER A 129 5.61 0.73 15.68
N LEU A 130 5.62 2.04 15.40
CA LEU A 130 5.72 2.56 14.04
C LEU A 130 7.02 2.11 13.35
N ARG A 131 8.17 2.28 14.03
CA ARG A 131 9.48 1.84 13.51
C ARG A 131 9.50 0.34 13.21
N ARG A 132 9.00 -0.49 14.13
CA ARG A 132 8.91 -1.95 13.95
C ARG A 132 8.01 -2.33 12.78
N THR A 133 6.87 -1.66 12.64
CA THR A 133 5.93 -1.89 11.52
C THR A 133 6.57 -1.55 10.18
N LEU A 134 7.30 -0.44 10.11
CA LEU A 134 8.03 -0.05 8.90
C LEU A 134 9.12 -1.08 8.53
N LEU A 135 9.88 -1.57 9.52
CA LEU A 135 10.89 -2.63 9.28
C LEU A 135 10.26 -3.92 8.77
N GLN A 136 9.13 -4.35 9.36
CA GLN A 136 8.40 -5.54 8.90
C GLN A 136 7.89 -5.37 7.45
N LEU A 137 7.36 -4.18 7.11
CA LEU A 137 6.93 -3.88 5.75
C LEU A 137 8.11 -3.96 4.76
N GLN A 138 9.26 -3.39 5.13
CA GLN A 138 10.45 -3.40 4.27
C GLN A 138 11.06 -4.79 4.08
N ALA A 139 10.98 -5.64 5.09
CA ALA A 139 11.48 -7.02 5.07
C ALA A 139 10.57 -7.98 4.28
N ARG A 140 9.24 -7.77 4.32
CA ARG A 140 8.26 -8.69 3.73
C ARG A 140 7.86 -8.37 2.29
N PHE A 141 8.04 -7.13 1.85
CA PHE A 141 7.61 -6.71 0.51
C PHE A 141 8.82 -6.41 -0.39
N PRO A 142 8.74 -6.71 -1.69
CA PRO A 142 9.85 -6.51 -2.62
C PRO A 142 10.26 -5.03 -2.68
N LYS A 143 11.56 -4.77 -2.81
CA LYS A 143 12.05 -3.41 -3.11
C LYS A 143 11.63 -3.04 -4.52
N VAL A 144 11.52 -1.75 -4.79
CA VAL A 144 11.27 -1.27 -6.15
C VAL A 144 12.58 -1.34 -6.93
N THR A 145 12.85 -2.53 -7.49
CA THR A 145 13.96 -2.77 -8.42
C THR A 145 13.55 -2.40 -9.86
N LYS A 146 14.50 -2.49 -10.81
CA LYS A 146 14.20 -2.27 -12.23
C LYS A 146 13.23 -3.32 -12.79
N GLU A 147 13.31 -4.56 -12.31
CA GLU A 147 12.40 -5.66 -12.67
C GLU A 147 11.00 -5.41 -12.11
N ALA A 148 10.90 -5.00 -10.84
CA ALA A 148 9.63 -4.62 -10.21
C ALA A 148 8.99 -3.43 -10.95
N MET A 149 9.80 -2.47 -11.40
CA MET A 149 9.33 -1.35 -12.22
C MET A 149 8.85 -1.81 -13.60
N ALA A 150 9.49 -2.81 -14.21
CA ALA A 150 9.01 -3.41 -15.45
C ALA A 150 7.63 -4.07 -15.26
N CYS A 151 7.39 -4.77 -14.15
CA CYS A 151 6.06 -5.29 -13.82
C CYS A 151 5.00 -4.18 -13.72
N ILE A 152 5.34 -3.04 -13.09
CA ILE A 152 4.45 -1.87 -12.99
C ILE A 152 4.15 -1.27 -14.38
N LEU A 153 5.15 -1.22 -15.26
CA LEU A 153 5.04 -0.67 -16.61
C LEU A 153 4.26 -1.58 -17.57
N LEU A 154 4.31 -2.89 -17.35
CA LEU A 154 3.56 -3.90 -18.10
C LEU A 154 2.10 -3.99 -17.67
N ASP A 155 1.79 -3.72 -16.40
CA ASP A 155 0.42 -3.75 -15.90
C ASP A 155 -0.35 -2.47 -16.31
N PRO A 156 -1.39 -2.57 -17.16
CA PRO A 156 -2.18 -1.43 -17.62
C PRO A 156 -2.80 -0.61 -16.47
N ARG A 157 -3.12 -1.25 -15.34
CA ARG A 157 -3.75 -0.60 -14.19
C ARG A 157 -2.79 0.34 -13.45
N THR A 158 -1.49 0.02 -13.49
CA THR A 158 -0.46 0.76 -12.73
C THR A 158 0.45 1.61 -13.60
N LYS A 159 0.54 1.33 -14.91
CA LYS A 159 1.45 1.99 -15.86
C LYS A 159 1.36 3.52 -15.82
N SER A 160 0.16 4.10 -15.80
CA SER A 160 -0.04 5.55 -15.75
C SER A 160 0.52 6.21 -14.48
N ARG A 161 0.65 5.43 -13.39
CA ARG A 161 1.16 5.90 -12.09
C ARG A 161 2.61 5.49 -11.84
N ALA A 162 3.28 4.84 -12.80
CA ALA A 162 4.62 4.27 -12.63
C ALA A 162 5.65 5.28 -12.13
N LYS A 163 5.68 6.51 -12.67
CA LYS A 163 6.57 7.59 -12.19
C LYS A 163 6.34 7.92 -10.72
N LYS A 164 5.08 7.97 -10.29
CA LYS A 164 4.68 8.27 -8.90
C LYS A 164 5.02 7.13 -7.95
N ILE A 165 4.99 5.89 -8.43
CA ILE A 165 5.38 4.68 -7.69
C ILE A 165 6.92 4.59 -7.59
N ALA A 166 7.64 5.09 -8.59
CA ALA A 166 9.10 5.19 -8.59
C ALA A 166 9.63 6.23 -7.60
N ALA A 167 8.88 7.30 -7.36
CA ALA A 167 9.22 8.32 -6.37
C ALA A 167 9.34 7.70 -4.96
N VAL A 168 10.53 7.81 -4.39
CA VAL A 168 10.88 7.38 -3.04
C VAL A 168 11.12 8.66 -2.25
N GLY A 169 10.11 9.14 -1.53
CA GLY A 169 10.16 10.44 -0.83
C GLY A 169 11.27 10.63 0.22
N ASN A 170 12.22 9.68 0.34
CA ASN A 170 13.38 9.75 1.21
C ASN A 170 14.72 9.62 0.47
N ILE A 171 14.77 9.61 -0.87
CA ILE A 171 16.03 9.58 -1.65
C ILE A 171 16.10 10.80 -2.58
N PRO A 172 17.30 11.20 -3.03
CA PRO A 172 17.44 12.31 -3.97
C PRO A 172 16.60 12.08 -5.23
N ARG A 173 15.94 13.15 -5.74
CA ARG A 173 15.12 13.13 -6.96
C ARG A 173 15.83 12.44 -8.13
N LYS A 174 17.15 12.60 -8.25
CA LYS A 174 17.99 11.94 -9.27
C LYS A 174 17.90 10.40 -9.22
N GLU A 175 17.92 9.82 -8.02
CA GLU A 175 17.83 8.37 -7.82
C GLU A 175 16.42 7.86 -8.12
N GLU A 176 15.38 8.62 -7.76
CA GLU A 176 13.99 8.29 -8.14
C GLU A 176 13.82 8.23 -9.67
N LYS A 177 14.34 9.25 -10.38
CA LYS A 177 14.34 9.29 -11.85
C LYS A 177 15.08 8.07 -12.43
N ALA A 178 16.18 7.68 -11.81
CA ALA A 178 16.96 6.52 -12.23
C ALA A 178 16.18 5.20 -12.10
N ILE A 179 15.39 5.00 -11.04
CA ILE A 179 14.57 3.78 -10.88
C ILE A 179 13.59 3.62 -12.05
N TYR A 180 12.85 4.67 -12.39
CA TYR A 180 11.92 4.65 -13.52
C TYR A 180 12.64 4.39 -14.85
N LYS A 181 13.71 5.14 -15.12
CA LYS A 181 14.50 5.01 -16.35
C LYS A 181 15.10 3.61 -16.50
N ASN A 182 15.72 3.09 -15.45
CA ASN A 182 16.32 1.76 -15.44
C ASN A 182 15.27 0.67 -15.68
N GLY A 183 14.06 0.79 -15.12
CA GLY A 183 12.96 -0.13 -15.40
C GLY A 183 12.49 -0.09 -16.85
N LEU A 184 12.39 1.11 -17.43
CA LEU A 184 12.02 1.30 -18.83
C LEU A 184 13.09 0.74 -19.78
N ASP A 185 14.36 0.98 -19.50
CA ASP A 185 15.48 0.49 -20.31
C ASP A 185 15.62 -1.03 -20.21
N TYR A 186 15.38 -1.59 -19.02
CA TYR A 186 15.29 -3.03 -18.82
C TYR A 186 14.17 -3.63 -19.68
N LEU A 187 12.95 -3.06 -19.63
CA LEU A 187 11.82 -3.54 -20.41
C LEU A 187 12.09 -3.49 -21.92
N ARG A 188 12.69 -2.40 -22.42
CA ARG A 188 13.10 -2.27 -23.83
C ARG A 188 14.10 -3.35 -24.23
N THR A 189 15.06 -3.64 -23.36
CA THR A 189 16.09 -4.66 -23.60
C THR A 189 15.47 -6.05 -23.69
N GLU A 190 14.57 -6.39 -22.77
CA GLU A 190 13.86 -7.68 -22.79
C GLU A 190 12.94 -7.81 -24.01
N HIS A 191 12.19 -6.76 -24.37
CA HIS A 191 11.40 -6.75 -25.61
C HIS A 191 12.27 -7.04 -26.84
N ARG A 192 13.42 -6.36 -26.98
CA ARG A 192 14.33 -6.60 -28.12
C ARG A 192 14.80 -8.06 -28.19
N LYS A 193 15.10 -8.69 -27.05
CA LYS A 193 15.50 -10.11 -26.99
C LYS A 193 14.36 -11.02 -27.46
N VAL A 194 13.14 -10.81 -26.96
CA VAL A 194 11.96 -11.60 -27.37
C VAL A 194 11.70 -11.46 -28.86
N PHE A 195 11.71 -10.23 -29.40
CA PHE A 195 11.54 -10.00 -30.83
C PHE A 195 12.63 -10.67 -31.67
N ALA A 196 13.90 -10.57 -31.27
CA ALA A 196 14.99 -11.24 -31.96
C ALA A 196 14.85 -12.77 -31.96
N GLN A 197 14.34 -13.36 -30.86
CA GLN A 197 14.04 -14.79 -30.78
C GLN A 197 12.85 -15.18 -31.67
N MET A 198 11.77 -14.40 -31.67
CA MET A 198 10.61 -14.66 -32.52
C MET A 198 10.97 -14.58 -34.01
N ALA A 199 11.83 -13.63 -34.40
CA ALA A 199 12.37 -13.53 -35.76
C ALA A 199 13.21 -14.77 -36.13
N LYS A 200 14.10 -15.24 -35.24
CA LYS A 200 14.89 -16.46 -35.45
C LYS A 200 14.02 -17.72 -35.60
N LEU A 201 12.88 -17.77 -34.91
CA LEU A 201 11.94 -18.90 -34.96
C LEU A 201 10.99 -18.84 -36.16
N GLY A 202 11.12 -17.85 -37.05
CA GLY A 202 10.22 -17.66 -38.20
C GLY A 202 8.78 -17.32 -37.80
N LYS A 203 8.54 -16.93 -36.54
CA LYS A 203 7.20 -16.63 -36.01
C LYS A 203 6.77 -15.17 -36.23
N MET A 204 7.57 -14.38 -36.92
CA MET A 204 7.24 -13.00 -37.29
C MET A 204 7.07 -12.90 -38.80
N SER A 205 5.84 -12.65 -39.26
CA SER A 205 5.63 -12.11 -40.60
C SER A 205 6.11 -10.65 -40.60
N LEU A 206 7.31 -10.42 -41.13
CA LEU A 206 7.83 -9.08 -41.43
C LEU A 206 7.24 -8.59 -42.75
N SER A 207 5.92 -8.59 -42.90
CA SER A 207 5.27 -7.88 -43.99
C SER A 207 5.24 -6.39 -43.63
N PRO A 208 5.83 -5.50 -44.44
CA PRO A 208 5.61 -4.06 -44.28
C PRO A 208 4.10 -3.79 -44.40
N PRO A 209 3.53 -2.81 -43.69
CA PRO A 209 2.17 -2.37 -44.00
C PRO A 209 2.19 -1.87 -45.44
N SER A 210 1.58 -2.64 -46.35
CA SER A 210 1.41 -2.23 -47.73
C SER A 210 0.61 -0.93 -47.73
N SER A 211 1.18 0.12 -48.29
CA SER A 211 0.49 1.37 -48.58
C SER A 211 -0.74 1.08 -49.43
N GLN A 212 -1.91 0.99 -48.79
CA GLN A 212 -3.19 1.22 -49.44
C GLN A 212 -3.90 2.35 -48.72
N SER A 213 -3.82 3.51 -49.36
CA SER A 213 -4.73 4.62 -49.17
C SER A 213 -6.15 4.18 -49.55
N SER A 214 -7.06 4.09 -48.58
CA SER A 214 -8.46 4.51 -48.77
C SER A 214 -9.19 4.59 -47.43
N LEU A 215 -9.65 5.80 -47.11
CA LEU A 215 -10.75 6.19 -46.24
C LEU A 215 -11.57 5.03 -45.64
N HIS A 216 -11.49 4.84 -44.32
CA HIS A 216 -12.62 4.67 -43.39
C HIS A 216 -12.10 4.62 -41.95
N SER A 217 -12.58 5.55 -41.12
CA SER A 217 -12.42 5.51 -39.66
C SER A 217 -13.03 4.23 -39.10
N GLN A 218 -12.23 3.47 -38.34
CA GLN A 218 -12.66 2.86 -37.08
C GLN A 218 -11.42 2.41 -36.30
N ASP A 219 -11.32 2.88 -35.05
CA ASP A 219 -10.25 2.64 -34.10
C ASP A 219 -9.98 1.15 -33.88
N VAL A 220 -8.94 0.63 -34.52
CA VAL A 220 -8.37 -0.67 -34.18
C VAL A 220 -7.28 -0.44 -33.14
N ASN A 221 -7.64 -0.65 -31.88
CA ASN A 221 -6.72 -0.77 -30.75
C ASN A 221 -5.63 -1.80 -31.07
N THR A 222 -4.44 -1.34 -31.45
CA THR A 222 -3.24 -2.18 -31.53
C THR A 222 -2.73 -2.41 -30.10
N PRO A 223 -2.58 -3.67 -29.63
CA PRO A 223 -2.35 -3.94 -28.21
C PRO A 223 -0.90 -3.70 -27.74
N PHE A 224 0.04 -3.42 -28.65
CA PHE A 224 1.47 -3.30 -28.31
C PHE A 224 2.16 -2.18 -29.07
N SER A 225 1.96 -0.96 -28.61
CA SER A 225 2.83 0.17 -28.94
C SER A 225 3.96 0.26 -27.92
N SER A 226 5.21 0.33 -28.40
CA SER A 226 6.36 0.63 -27.55
C SER A 226 6.11 1.95 -26.80
N PRO A 227 6.50 2.07 -25.51
CA PRO A 227 6.29 3.31 -24.79
C PRO A 227 7.05 4.45 -25.49
N LEU A 228 6.29 5.41 -26.02
CA LEU A 228 6.80 6.63 -26.62
C LEU A 228 7.65 7.39 -25.61
N SER A 229 8.79 7.91 -26.09
CA SER A 229 9.64 8.83 -25.35
C SER A 229 8.92 10.18 -25.25
N THR A 230 8.05 10.35 -24.25
CA THR A 230 7.58 11.69 -23.94
C THR A 230 8.71 12.46 -23.29
N GLY A 231 9.09 13.54 -23.98
CA GLY A 231 10.08 14.52 -23.57
C GLY A 231 9.85 14.95 -22.13
N TRP A 232 10.96 15.07 -21.44
CA TRP A 232 11.03 15.85 -20.22
C TRP A 232 11.14 17.28 -20.70
N ASP A 233 10.02 17.93 -20.97
CA ASP A 233 10.04 19.38 -21.05
C ASP A 233 10.05 19.87 -19.61
N ASP A 234 11.15 20.54 -19.29
CA ASP A 234 11.38 21.28 -18.07
C ASP A 234 10.35 22.40 -17.98
N GLU A 235 9.62 22.44 -16.87
CA GLU A 235 9.14 23.71 -16.32
C GLU A 235 9.54 23.73 -14.84
N ASP A 236 10.21 24.84 -14.49
CA ASP A 236 10.82 25.17 -13.20
C ASP A 236 9.83 25.21 -12.04
#